data_AF-A0A966NB69-F1
#
_entry.id   AF-A0A966NB69-F1
#
_cell.length_a   1.000
_cell.length_b   1.000
_cell.length_c   1.000
_cell.angle_alpha   90.00
_cell.angle_beta   90.00
_cell.angle_gamma   90.00
#
_symmetry.space_group_name_H-M   'P 1'
#
loop_
_entity.id
_entity.type
_entity.pdbx_description
1 polymer ?
#
loop_
_entity_poly.entity_id
_entity_poly.type
_entity_poly.pdbx_seq_one_letter_code
_entity_poly.pdbx_strand_id
1 'polypeptide(L)'
;FDQQSYEGRKSFYLPQFFKNNLPVVNLCSRLINLETSHQYQREERTLIKRRFNVAPTRINRLRESMCEDRISSDEQLSSLKSDLEKFHQDDRFSQCRTMGEITFLNIAILLDLKNEAPVRLLQS
;
A
#
# COMPACT_ATOMS: atom_id res chain seq x y z
N PHE A 1 -2.96 -0.15 5.01
CA PHE A 1 -2.20 0.53 6.07
C PHE A 1 -3.10 0.68 7.28
N ASP A 2 -2.52 0.83 8.47
CA ASP A 2 -3.26 1.11 9.70
C ASP A 2 -3.85 2.54 9.65
N GLN A 3 -4.68 2.92 10.62
CA GLN A 3 -5.39 4.21 10.58
C GLN A 3 -4.45 5.42 10.48
N GLN A 4 -3.20 5.31 10.91
CA GLN A 4 -2.20 6.38 10.86
C GLN A 4 -0.97 6.03 10.01
N SER A 5 -0.94 4.88 9.32
CA SER A 5 0.25 4.34 8.67
C SER A 5 1.51 4.39 9.56
N TYR A 6 1.37 4.00 10.84
CA TYR A 6 2.43 4.09 11.85
C TYR A 6 3.36 2.85 11.84
N GLU A 7 2.81 1.67 11.57
CA GLU A 7 3.50 0.41 11.83
C GLU A 7 4.55 0.07 10.77
N GLY A 8 5.75 -0.32 11.22
CA GLY A 8 6.90 -0.60 10.35
C GLY A 8 6.96 -2.02 9.76
N ARG A 9 6.13 -2.95 10.26
CA ARG A 9 6.18 -4.37 9.86
C ARG A 9 5.15 -4.67 8.79
N LYS A 10 5.57 -5.19 7.62
CA LYS A 10 4.62 -5.58 6.56
C LYS A 10 3.55 -6.57 7.03
N SER A 11 3.91 -7.50 7.92
CA SER A 11 2.98 -8.49 8.47
C SER A 11 1.80 -7.88 9.23
N PHE A 12 1.96 -6.66 9.76
CA PHE A 12 0.86 -5.92 10.40
C PHE A 12 -0.23 -5.52 9.39
N TYR A 13 0.09 -5.47 8.09
CA TYR A 13 -0.87 -5.14 7.04
C TYR A 13 -1.49 -6.38 6.38
N LEU A 14 -1.21 -7.56 6.91
CA LEU A 14 -1.65 -8.83 6.36
C LEU A 14 -2.65 -9.50 7.32
N PRO A 15 -3.92 -9.70 6.90
CA PRO A 15 -5.01 -10.09 7.80
C PRO A 15 -4.77 -11.43 8.50
N GLN A 16 -4.05 -12.36 7.86
CA GLN A 16 -3.75 -13.68 8.40
C GLN A 16 -2.89 -13.67 9.68
N PHE A 17 -2.19 -12.57 9.98
CA PHE A 17 -1.39 -12.46 11.20
C PHE A 17 -2.19 -11.95 12.40
N PHE A 18 -3.44 -11.54 12.22
CA PHE A 18 -4.33 -11.18 13.31
C PHE A 18 -5.15 -12.40 13.74
N LYS A 19 -4.99 -12.82 15.01
CA LYS A 19 -5.70 -13.99 15.58
C LYS A 19 -7.21 -13.92 15.37
N ASN A 20 -7.81 -12.74 15.51
CA ASN A 20 -9.24 -12.53 15.34
C ASN A 20 -9.71 -12.66 13.88
N ASN A 21 -8.82 -12.40 12.92
CA ASN A 21 -9.13 -12.49 11.49
C ASN A 21 -8.87 -13.90 10.94
N LEU A 22 -8.06 -14.72 11.64
CA LEU A 22 -7.67 -16.04 11.18
C LEU A 22 -8.85 -16.98 10.89
N PRO A 23 -9.94 -17.04 11.69
CA PRO A 23 -11.11 -17.86 11.35
C PRO A 23 -11.76 -17.46 10.02
N VAL A 24 -11.84 -16.15 9.75
CA VAL A 24 -12.41 -15.62 8.50
C VAL A 24 -11.50 -15.95 7.32
N VAL A 25 -10.19 -15.75 7.47
CA VAL A 25 -9.19 -16.11 6.44
C VAL A 25 -9.28 -17.60 6.10
N ASN A 26 -9.37 -18.46 7.11
CA ASN A 26 -9.49 -19.91 6.90
C ASN A 26 -10.82 -20.30 6.22
N LEU A 27 -11.91 -19.60 6.53
CA LEU A 27 -13.19 -19.82 5.84
C LEU A 27 -13.08 -19.45 4.36
N CYS A 28 -12.56 -18.26 4.05
CA CYS A 28 -12.39 -17.80 2.67
C CYS A 28 -11.47 -18.73 1.88
N SER A 29 -10.33 -19.14 2.45
CA SER A 29 -9.39 -20.05 1.79
C SER A 29 -9.97 -21.44 1.50
N ARG A 30 -10.97 -21.89 2.26
CA ARG A 30 -11.67 -23.16 1.99
C ARG A 30 -12.75 -23.04 0.91
N LEU A 31 -13.41 -21.89 0.82
CA LEU A 31 -14.57 -21.70 -0.06
C LEU A 31 -14.21 -21.06 -1.40
N ILE A 32 -13.14 -20.27 -1.45
CA ILE A 32 -12.73 -19.50 -2.62
C ILE A 32 -11.44 -20.11 -3.15
N ASN A 33 -11.49 -20.66 -4.36
CA ASN A 33 -10.30 -21.16 -5.03
C ASN A 33 -9.35 -20.01 -5.41
N LEU A 34 -8.09 -20.33 -5.65
CA LEU A 34 -7.04 -19.35 -5.91
C LEU A 34 -7.33 -18.47 -7.14
N GLU A 35 -7.85 -19.07 -8.21
CA GLU A 35 -8.21 -18.36 -9.45
C GLU A 35 -9.29 -17.31 -9.22
N THR A 36 -10.36 -17.69 -8.52
CA THR A 36 -11.48 -16.82 -8.19
C THR A 36 -11.03 -15.70 -7.25
N SER A 37 -10.17 -16.01 -6.27
CA SER A 37 -9.57 -15.01 -5.38
C SER A 37 -8.75 -13.97 -6.16
N HIS A 38 -7.92 -14.41 -7.12
CA HIS A 38 -7.16 -13.50 -7.98
C HIS A 38 -8.07 -12.65 -8.87
N GLN A 39 -9.15 -13.23 -9.41
CA GLN A 39 -10.12 -12.51 -10.22
C GLN A 39 -10.79 -11.39 -9.40
N TYR A 40 -11.30 -11.70 -8.20
CA TYR A 40 -11.87 -10.70 -7.30
C TYR A 40 -10.88 -9.58 -6.96
N GLN A 41 -9.61 -9.92 -6.69
CA GLN A 41 -8.58 -8.90 -6.43
C GLN A 41 -8.38 -7.96 -7.63
N ARG A 42 -8.45 -8.46 -8.87
CA ARG A 42 -8.33 -7.63 -10.08
C ARG A 42 -9.53 -6.71 -10.27
N GLU A 43 -10.73 -7.21 -9.99
CA GLU A 43 -11.96 -6.42 -10.06
C GLU A 43 -11.95 -5.28 -9.04
N GLU A 44 -11.61 -5.58 -7.78
CA GLU A 44 -11.49 -4.57 -6.73
C GLU A 44 -10.43 -3.52 -7.07
N ARG A 45 -9.25 -3.93 -7.54
CA ARG A 45 -8.21 -2.98 -7.98
C ARG A 45 -8.69 -2.09 -9.13
N THR A 46 -9.45 -2.63 -10.07
CA THR A 46 -10.04 -1.86 -11.17
C THR A 46 -11.03 -0.82 -10.64
N LEU A 47 -11.89 -1.19 -9.68
CA LEU A 47 -12.83 -0.26 -9.05
C LEU A 47 -12.12 0.84 -8.25
N ILE A 48 -11.08 0.48 -7.48
CA ILE A 48 -10.28 1.45 -6.72
C ILE A 48 -9.56 2.41 -7.67
N LYS A 49 -8.95 1.91 -8.76
CA LYS A 49 -8.30 2.73 -9.78
C LYS A 49 -9.27 3.76 -10.40
N ARG A 50 -10.50 3.33 -10.71
CA ARG A 50 -11.56 4.25 -11.19
C ARG A 50 -11.87 5.33 -10.16
N ARG A 51 -12.02 4.96 -8.88
CA ARG A 51 -12.29 5.92 -7.79
C ARG A 51 -11.14 6.90 -7.57
N PHE A 52 -9.91 6.46 -7.73
CA PHE A 52 -8.72 7.31 -7.67
C PHE A 52 -8.77 8.37 -8.77
N ASN A 53 -9.04 7.95 -10.01
CA ASN A 53 -9.01 8.82 -11.19
C ASN A 53 -10.16 9.83 -11.28
N VAL A 54 -11.30 9.61 -10.61
CA VAL A 54 -12.43 10.56 -10.63
C VAL A 54 -12.25 11.74 -9.68
N ALA A 55 -11.26 11.71 -8.78
CA ALA A 55 -11.05 12.77 -7.79
C ALA A 55 -9.57 13.22 -7.67
N PRO A 56 -8.90 13.56 -8.79
CA PRO A 56 -7.46 13.81 -8.80
C PRO A 56 -7.05 14.95 -7.86
N THR A 57 -7.82 16.05 -7.83
CA THR A 57 -7.53 17.18 -6.92
C THR A 57 -7.58 16.78 -5.45
N ARG A 58 -8.55 15.96 -5.05
CA ARG A 58 -8.68 15.50 -3.66
C ARG A 58 -7.57 14.53 -3.29
N ILE A 59 -7.24 13.62 -4.20
CA ILE A 59 -6.14 12.67 -4.01
C ILE A 59 -4.79 13.40 -3.91
N ASN A 60 -4.54 14.40 -4.75
CA ASN A 60 -3.31 15.19 -4.70
C ASN A 60 -3.15 15.94 -3.38
N ARG A 61 -4.22 16.60 -2.91
CA ARG A 61 -4.21 17.26 -1.60
C ARG A 61 -3.94 16.30 -0.45
N LEU A 62 -4.57 15.11 -0.48
CA LEU A 62 -4.32 14.08 0.51
C LEU A 62 -2.86 13.60 0.46
N ARG A 63 -2.32 13.39 -0.74
CA ARG A 63 -0.92 12.99 -0.94
C ARG A 63 0.04 14.01 -0.37
N GLU A 64 -0.14 15.28 -0.70
CA GLU A 64 0.70 16.37 -0.19
C GLU A 64 0.67 16.39 1.34
N SER A 65 -0.52 16.40 1.94
CA SER A 65 -0.68 16.38 3.40
C SER A 65 -0.03 15.17 4.07
N MET A 66 -0.20 13.96 3.52
CA MET A 66 0.41 12.76 4.09
C MET A 66 1.93 12.71 3.91
N CYS A 67 2.46 13.28 2.82
CA CYS A 67 3.89 13.28 2.53
C CYS A 67 4.66 14.32 3.34
N GLU A 68 4.00 15.39 3.80
CA GLU A 68 4.59 16.41 4.70
C GLU A 68 4.68 15.96 6.16
N ASP A 69 3.79 15.06 6.59
CA ASP A 69 3.70 14.64 7.98
C ASP A 69 4.74 13.57 8.37
N ARG A 70 5.25 13.66 9.60
CA ARG A 70 6.18 12.70 10.21
C ARG A 70 5.49 11.97 11.35
N ILE A 71 4.65 11.02 10.97
CA ILE A 71 3.78 10.29 11.89
C ILE A 71 4.43 9.09 12.58
N SER A 72 5.59 8.61 12.11
CA SER A 72 6.24 7.36 12.57
C SER A 72 7.73 7.57 12.85
N SER A 73 8.38 6.62 13.53
CA SER A 73 9.81 6.67 13.81
C SER A 73 10.65 6.33 12.57
N ASP A 74 11.90 6.82 12.53
CA ASP A 74 12.83 6.51 11.44
C ASP A 74 13.13 5.01 11.33
N GLU A 75 13.09 4.28 12.45
CA GLU A 75 13.30 2.83 12.49
C GLU A 75 12.14 2.09 11.83
N GLN A 76 10.90 2.46 12.18
CA GLN A 76 9.69 1.86 11.58
C GLN A 76 9.60 2.16 10.09
N LEU A 77 9.91 3.41 9.73
CA LEU A 77 10.00 3.84 8.34
C LEU A 77 11.03 2.99 7.57
N SER A 78 12.25 2.86 8.10
CA SER A 78 13.35 2.10 7.45
C SER A 78 13.03 0.62 7.33
N SER A 79 12.43 0.03 8.37
CA SER A 79 11.97 -1.36 8.34
C SER A 79 10.95 -1.59 7.22
N LEU A 80 9.95 -0.71 7.11
CA LEU A 80 8.88 -0.86 6.13
C LEU A 80 9.37 -0.68 4.70
N LYS A 81 10.30 0.26 4.46
CA LYS A 81 10.95 0.42 3.15
C LYS A 81 11.61 -0.87 2.70
N SER A 82 12.45 -1.46 3.55
CA SER A 82 13.19 -2.68 3.20
C SER A 82 12.25 -3.85 2.92
N ASP A 83 11.18 -3.99 3.72
CA ASP A 83 10.17 -5.02 3.51
C ASP A 83 9.42 -4.86 2.18
N LEU A 84 9.04 -3.63 1.82
CA LEU A 84 8.27 -3.34 0.60
C LEU A 84 9.13 -3.33 -0.66
N GLU A 85 10.37 -2.84 -0.57
CA GLU A 85 11.38 -2.93 -1.63
C GLU A 85 11.58 -4.39 -2.05
N LYS A 86 11.82 -5.29 -1.09
CA LYS A 86 11.97 -6.72 -1.37
C LYS A 86 10.70 -7.37 -1.89
N PHE A 87 9.54 -6.94 -1.37
CA PHE A 87 8.26 -7.53 -1.74
C PHE A 87 7.83 -7.18 -3.17
N HIS A 88 8.00 -5.91 -3.56
CA HIS A 88 7.64 -5.42 -4.89
C HIS A 88 8.77 -5.50 -5.91
N GLN A 89 10.01 -5.74 -5.45
CA GLN A 89 11.23 -5.66 -6.27
C GLN A 89 11.38 -4.27 -6.90
N ASP A 90 11.18 -3.23 -6.10
CA ASP A 90 11.15 -1.83 -6.53
C ASP A 90 12.00 -0.97 -5.59
N ASP A 91 13.12 -0.47 -6.10
CA ASP A 91 14.13 0.28 -5.35
C ASP A 91 13.65 1.68 -4.93
N ARG A 92 12.57 2.19 -5.53
CA ARG A 92 11.98 3.50 -5.18
C ARG A 92 11.47 3.53 -3.74
N PHE A 93 11.19 2.38 -3.12
CA PHE A 93 10.85 2.31 -1.70
C PHE A 93 12.01 2.79 -0.81
N SER A 94 13.26 2.49 -1.17
CA SER A 94 14.44 2.94 -0.41
C SER A 94 14.55 4.48 -0.36
N GLN A 95 14.06 5.15 -1.41
CA GLN A 95 14.11 6.60 -1.59
C GLN A 95 12.97 7.35 -0.88
N CYS A 96 11.97 6.64 -0.36
CA CYS A 96 10.89 7.27 0.41
C CYS A 96 11.46 7.97 1.65
N ARG A 97 10.83 9.04 2.11
CA ARG A 97 11.27 9.84 3.27
C ARG A 97 10.21 9.90 4.37
N THR A 98 8.96 9.63 4.03
CA THR A 98 7.83 9.63 4.96
C THR A 98 6.93 8.42 4.74
N MET A 99 6.09 8.10 5.72
CA MET A 99 5.09 7.03 5.59
C MET A 99 4.05 7.34 4.51
N GLY A 100 3.75 8.62 4.28
CA GLY A 100 2.91 9.06 3.16
C GLY A 100 3.47 8.63 1.81
N GLU A 101 4.77 8.82 1.58
CA GLU A 101 5.42 8.42 0.33
C GLU A 101 5.40 6.91 0.12
N ILE A 102 5.69 6.13 1.17
CA ILE A 102 5.60 4.67 1.12
C ILE A 102 4.18 4.24 0.74
N THR A 103 3.20 4.85 1.38
CA THR A 103 1.78 4.54 1.18
C THR A 103 1.37 4.81 -0.26
N PHE A 104 1.69 6.00 -0.78
CA PHE A 104 1.34 6.38 -2.15
C PHE A 104 2.12 5.60 -3.20
N LEU A 105 3.40 5.30 -2.99
CA LEU A 105 4.16 4.43 -3.89
C LEU A 105 3.54 3.02 -3.93
N ASN A 106 3.18 2.45 -2.78
CA ASN A 106 2.53 1.14 -2.72
C ASN A 106 1.16 1.14 -3.43
N ILE A 107 0.35 2.20 -3.26
CA ILE A 107 -0.91 2.37 -3.99
C ILE A 107 -0.65 2.44 -5.50
N ALA A 108 0.33 3.24 -5.92
CA ALA A 108 0.66 3.41 -7.33
C ALA A 108 1.08 2.07 -7.99
N ILE A 109 1.89 1.27 -7.30
CA ILE A 109 2.29 -0.07 -7.79
C ILE A 109 1.09 -1.02 -7.85
N LEU A 110 0.30 -1.11 -6.78
CA LEU A 110 -0.84 -2.06 -6.71
C LEU A 110 -1.95 -1.76 -7.72
N LEU A 111 -2.15 -0.49 -8.08
CA LEU A 111 -3.16 -0.04 -9.03
C LEU A 111 -2.63 0.16 -10.45
N ASP A 112 -1.34 -0.12 -10.69
CA ASP A 112 -0.64 0.13 -11.95
C ASP A 112 -0.84 1.59 -12.42
N LEU A 113 -0.52 2.53 -11.53
CA LEU A 113 -0.57 3.98 -11.71
C LEU A 113 0.85 4.56 -11.70
N LYS A 114 1.73 4.05 -12.58
CA LYS A 114 3.16 4.37 -12.56
C LYS A 114 3.49 5.87 -12.59
N ASN A 115 2.62 6.68 -13.21
CA ASN A 115 2.78 8.13 -13.34
C ASN A 115 2.28 8.94 -12.13
N GLU A 116 1.59 8.31 -11.18
CA GLU A 116 0.99 8.95 -10.00
C GLU A 116 1.82 8.75 -8.72
N ALA A 117 2.99 8.10 -8.84
CA ALA A 117 3.92 7.99 -7.72
C ALA A 117 4.29 9.40 -7.20
N PRO A 118 4.73 9.53 -5.93
CA PRO A 118 5.25 10.79 -5.43
C PRO A 118 6.26 11.40 -6.42
N VAL A 119 6.13 12.69 -6.74
CA VAL A 119 6.85 13.33 -7.87
C VAL A 119 8.36 13.07 -7.84
N ARG A 120 8.95 13.03 -6.64
CA ARG A 120 10.38 12.74 -6.43
C ARG A 120 10.80 11.35 -6.90
N LEU A 121 9.88 10.39 -6.92
CA LEU A 121 10.08 8.98 -7.27
C LEU A 121 9.73 8.67 -8.73
N LEU A 122 9.36 9.69 -9.53
CA LEU A 122 9.05 9.55 -10.95
C LEU A 122 10.29 9.78 -11.85
N GLN A 123 11.44 10.15 -11.27
CA GLN A 123 12.66 10.56 -11.98
C GLN A 123 13.82 9.55 -11.91
N SER A 124 13.53 8.27 -11.65
CA SER A 124 14.53 7.18 -11.61
C SER A 124 14.43 6.28 -12.83
#